data_AF-A0A7X9EF58-F1
#
_entry.id   AF-A0A7X9EF58-F1
#
_cell.length_a   1.000
_cell.length_b   1.000
_cell.length_c   1.000
_cell.angle_alpha   90.00
_cell.angle_beta   90.00
_cell.angle_gamma   90.00
#
_symmetry.space_group_name_H-M   'P 1'
#
loop_
_entity.id
_entity.type
_entity.pdbx_description
1 polymer ?
#
loop_
_entity_poly.entity_id
_entity_poly.type
_entity_poly.pdbx_seq_one_letter_code
_entity_poly.pdbx_strand_id
1 'polypeptide(L)' 'MKKPKKDKELPSVLSEKSISKIISSVDNLKHIADILAKLEYIRTIGADINKLHEIAHKKICLS' A
#
# COMPACT_ATOMS: atom_id res chain seq x y z
N MET A 1 27.09 0.35 -21.25
CA MET A 1 26.67 0.67 -19.87
C MET A 1 25.15 0.85 -19.86
N LYS A 2 24.40 0.04 -19.09
CA LYS A 2 22.94 0.20 -18.94
C LYS A 2 22.67 1.33 -17.94
N LYS A 3 21.99 2.39 -18.34
CA LYS A 3 21.55 3.49 -17.45
C LYS A 3 20.66 2.91 -16.34
N PRO A 4 20.83 3.28 -15.06
CA PRO A 4 19.89 2.89 -14.01
C PRO A 4 18.50 3.42 -14.40
N LYS A 5 17.48 2.57 -14.34
CA LYS A 5 16.10 3.01 -14.54
C LYS A 5 15.79 4.02 -13.44
N LYS A 6 15.35 5.23 -13.83
CA LYS A 6 14.86 6.24 -12.89
C LYS A 6 13.77 5.58 -12.03
N ASP A 7 13.95 5.58 -10.71
CA ASP A 7 12.93 5.11 -9.80
C ASP A 7 11.64 5.84 -10.13
N LYS A 8 10.59 5.08 -10.43
CA LYS A 8 9.27 5.65 -10.65
C LYS A 8 8.83 6.21 -9.31
N GLU A 9 8.55 7.51 -9.26
CA GLU A 9 7.92 8.11 -8.09
C GLU A 9 6.65 7.30 -7.79
N LEU A 10 6.58 6.78 -6.57
CA LEU A 10 5.39 6.11 -6.10
C LEU A 10 4.26 7.15 -6.14
N PRO A 11 3.09 6.80 -6.72
CA PRO A 11 1.95 7.71 -6.72
C PRO A 11 1.63 8.12 -5.27
N SER A 12 1.17 9.35 -5.11
CA SER A 12 0.84 9.91 -3.79
C SER A 12 -0.05 8.96 -2.99
N VAL A 13 0.30 8.74 -1.73
CA VAL A 13 -0.45 7.89 -0.81
C VAL A 13 -1.91 8.37 -0.79
N LEU A 14 -2.84 7.46 -1.12
CA LEU A 14 -4.26 7.76 -1.07
C LEU A 14 -4.68 7.97 0.39
N SER A 15 -5.17 9.17 0.71
CA SER A 15 -5.75 9.45 2.02
C SER A 15 -7.10 8.75 2.19
N GLU A 16 -7.47 8.44 3.44
CA GLU A 16 -8.80 7.91 3.77
C GLU A 16 -9.94 8.79 3.21
N LYS A 17 -9.76 10.12 3.24
CA LYS A 17 -10.72 11.08 2.67
C LYS A 17 -10.87 10.92 1.15
N SER A 18 -9.78 10.64 0.44
CA SER A 18 -9.81 10.38 -1.01
C SER A 18 -10.49 9.05 -1.31
N ILE A 19 -10.19 8.00 -0.53
CA ILE A 19 -10.80 6.68 -0.65
C ILE A 19 -12.31 6.76 -0.42
N SER A 20 -12.73 7.46 0.63
CA SER A 20 -14.15 7.67 0.95
C SER A 20 -14.91 8.33 -0.22
N LYS A 21 -14.33 9.37 -0.84
CA LYS A 21 -14.90 10.01 -2.04
C LYS A 21 -15.02 9.07 -3.22
N ILE A 22 -14.02 8.22 -3.46
CA ILE A 22 -14.04 7.24 -4.54
C ILE A 22 -15.16 6.23 -4.30
N ILE A 23 -15.24 5.66 -3.09
CA ILE A 23 -16.28 4.68 -2.74
C ILE A 23 -17.68 5.29 -2.88
N SER A 24 -17.87 6.52 -2.42
CA SER A 24 -19.16 7.22 -2.50
C SER A 24 -19.54 7.68 -3.91
N SER A 25 -18.60 7.65 -4.87
CA SER A 25 -18.87 7.90 -6.31
C SER A 25 -19.20 6.64 -7.12
N VAL A 26 -19.20 5.47 -6.50
CA VAL A 26 -19.45 4.19 -7.19
C VAL A 26 -20.84 3.69 -6.83
N ASP A 27 -21.72 3.56 -7.82
CA ASP A 27 -23.10 3.10 -7.60
C ASP A 27 -23.23 1.57 -7.58
N ASN A 28 -22.24 0.85 -8.14
CA ASN A 28 -22.26 -0.60 -8.24
C ASN A 28 -21.66 -1.26 -6.99
N LEU A 29 -22.51 -1.93 -6.21
CA LEU A 29 -22.13 -2.65 -4.99
C LEU A 29 -21.01 -3.67 -5.21
N LYS A 30 -20.98 -4.36 -6.35
CA LYS A 30 -19.90 -5.31 -6.68
C LYS A 30 -18.55 -4.61 -6.79
N HIS A 31 -18.53 -3.45 -7.43
CA HIS A 31 -17.30 -2.66 -7.58
C HIS A 31 -16.83 -2.10 -6.23
N ILE A 32 -17.76 -1.67 -5.37
CA ILE A 32 -17.42 -1.25 -4.00
C ILE A 32 -16.77 -2.39 -3.23
N ALA A 33 -17.36 -3.58 -3.28
CA ALA A 33 -16.81 -4.77 -2.61
C ALA A 33 -15.40 -5.13 -3.14
N ASP A 34 -15.20 -5.08 -4.46
CA ASP A 34 -13.90 -5.33 -5.08
C ASP A 34 -12.84 -4.30 -4.65
N ILE A 35 -13.22 -3.02 -4.53
CA ILE A 35 -12.34 -1.95 -4.06
C ILE A 35 -11.96 -2.17 -2.60
N LEU A 36 -12.95 -2.43 -1.73
CA LEU A 36 -12.71 -2.65 -0.30
C LEU A 36 -11.81 -3.87 -0.06
N ALA A 37 -12.05 -4.98 -0.77
CA ALA A 37 -11.23 -6.19 -0.65
C ALA A 37 -9.76 -5.93 -1.02
N LYS A 38 -9.52 -5.17 -2.10
CA LYS A 38 -8.16 -4.81 -2.53
C LYS A 38 -7.46 -3.88 -1.53
N LEU A 39 -8.18 -2.92 -0.98
CA LEU A 39 -7.63 -2.00 0.03
C LEU A 39 -7.20 -2.73 1.30
N GLU A 40 -8.03 -3.66 1.78
CA GLU A 40 -7.69 -4.46 2.96
C GLU A 40 -6.47 -5.36 2.70
N TYR A 41 -6.41 -6.01 1.53
CA TYR A 41 -5.26 -6.82 1.15
C TYR A 41 -3.95 -6.01 1.14
N ILE A 42 -3.95 -4.81 0.56
CA ILE A 42 -2.77 -3.93 0.54
C ILE A 42 -2.37 -3.52 1.96
N ARG A 43 -3.34 -3.22 2.83
CA ARG A 43 -3.10 -2.86 4.23
C ARG A 43 -2.38 -3.98 4.97
N THR A 44 -2.79 -5.24 4.77
CA THR A 44 -2.14 -6.40 5.40
C THR A 44 -0.70 -6.58 4.93
N ILE A 45 -0.45 -6.50 3.62
CA ILE A 45 0.92 -6.57 3.07
C ILE A 45 1.81 -5.47 3.63
N GLY A 46 1.30 -4.23 3.71
CA GLY A 46 2.05 -3.11 4.26
C GLY A 46 2.47 -3.35 5.72
N ALA A 47 1.58 -3.94 6.53
CA ALA A 47 1.88 -4.31 7.91
C ALA A 47 2.96 -5.40 7.99
N ASP A 48 2.88 -6.42 7.13
CA ASP A 48 3.87 -7.50 7.07
C ASP A 48 5.26 -6.97 6.67
N ILE A 49 5.33 -6.08 5.69
CA ILE A 49 6.59 -5.43 5.27
C ILE A 49 7.19 -4.63 6.43
N ASN A 50 6.39 -3.84 7.14
CA ASN A 50 6.87 -3.08 8.30
C ASN A 50 7.41 -4.01 9.40
N LYS A 51 6.70 -5.11 9.68
CA LYS A 51 7.15 -6.10 10.66
C LYS A 51 8.47 -6.76 10.25
N LEU A 52 8.63 -7.11 8.96
CA LEU A 52 9.87 -7.64 8.44
C LEU A 52 11.02 -6.62 8.56
N HIS A 53 10.75 -5.34 8.28
CA HIS A 53 11.72 -4.27 8.43
C HIS A 53 12.16 -4.10 9.90
N GLU A 54 11.22 -4.14 10.85
CA GLU A 54 11.55 -4.09 12.29
C GLU A 54 12.41 -5.28 12.73
N ILE A 55 12.09 -6.50 12.27
CA ILE A 55 12.87 -7.70 12.57
C ILE A 55 14.28 -7.58 12.00
N ALA A 56 14.42 -7.13 10.75
CA ALA A 56 15.71 -6.90 10.12
C ALA A 56 16.55 -5.86 10.87
N HIS A 57 15.93 -4.73 11.23
CA HIS A 57 16.58 -3.66 11.99
C HIS A 57 17.05 -4.14 13.37
N LYS A 58 16.21 -4.88 14.11
CA LYS A 58 16.60 -5.46 15.41
C LYS A 58 17.77 -6.43 15.29
N LYS A 59 17.80 -7.28 14.26
CA LYS A 59 18.92 -8.20 14.02
C LYS A 59 20.23 -7.47 13.76
N ILE A 60 20.18 -6.39 12.97
CA ILE A 60 21.37 -5.60 12.64
C ILE A 60 21.88 -4.84 13.87
N CYS A 61 21.01 -4.23 14.67
CA CYS A 61 21.42 -3.47 15.87
C CYS A 61 21.86 -4.35 17.06
N LEU A 62 21.61 -5.66 17.02
CA LEU A 62 22.01 -6.62 18.05
C LEU A 62 23.21 -7.50 17.64
N SER A 63 23.79 -7.26 16.46
CA SER A 63 25.02 -7.90 15.95
C SER A 63 26.19 -6.94 16.05
#